data_AF-A0A2E0R8S3-F1
#
_entry.id   AF-A0A2E0R8S3-F1
#
_cell.length_a   1.000
_cell.length_b   1.000
_cell.length_c   1.000
_cell.angle_alpha   90.00
_cell.angle_beta   90.00
_cell.angle_gamma   90.00
#
_symmetry.space_group_name_H-M   'P 1'
#
loop_
_entity.id
_entity.type
_entity.pdbx_description
1 polymer ?
#
loop_
_entity_poly.entity_id
_entity_poly.type
_entity_poly.pdbx_seq_one_letter_code
_entity_poly.pdbx_strand_id
1 'polypeptide(L)'
;MALNKNMSLWNTVSKTNPKVTKKVKFGREFTAIDPHSQIMCATEQFGPVGQGWGWEVVKEIFTPTNEFIVLVRLWAGTRENFYEQWGQAGLYIDKNDTRKDGDFAKKATTDAITKCLSYLGFNADVFLGKFDDNKYVQEMEQEFKPKAPVISKDLVGKVGDLAKAYQDANDMAQIDQLTNEHKELFASVKPFTEQTNQLRREYASAKKRVEMNDNPQPQAA
;
A
#
# COMPACT_ATOMS: atom_id res chain seq x y z
N MET A 1 0.38 -30.70 -9.03
CA MET A 1 -0.72 -30.49 -10.00
C MET A 1 -0.26 -29.44 -11.00
N ALA A 2 -0.47 -29.66 -12.30
CA ALA A 2 -0.14 -28.65 -13.31
C ALA A 2 -0.94 -27.36 -13.04
N LEU A 3 -0.28 -26.21 -13.15
CA LEU A 3 -0.91 -24.90 -12.98
C LEU A 3 -2.07 -24.77 -13.99
N ASN A 4 -3.31 -24.65 -13.52
CA ASN A 4 -4.45 -24.43 -14.42
C ASN A 4 -4.31 -23.04 -15.06
N LYS A 5 -3.88 -23.00 -16.32
CA LYS A 5 -3.64 -21.76 -17.07
C LYS A 5 -4.85 -20.84 -17.09
N ASN A 6 -6.07 -21.40 -17.11
CA ASN A 6 -7.31 -20.61 -17.14
C ASN A 6 -7.53 -19.81 -15.85
N MET A 7 -6.94 -20.23 -14.73
CA MET A 7 -7.05 -19.58 -13.43
C MET A 7 -5.87 -18.66 -13.10
N SER A 8 -4.92 -18.49 -14.03
CA SER A 8 -3.65 -17.79 -13.75
C SER A 8 -3.87 -16.35 -13.29
N LEU A 9 -4.75 -15.60 -13.98
CA LEU A 9 -5.07 -14.23 -13.60
C LEU A 9 -5.82 -14.22 -12.26
N TRP A 10 -6.92 -14.96 -12.16
CA TRP A 10 -7.77 -15.00 -10.97
C TRP A 10 -6.96 -15.30 -9.70
N ASN A 11 -6.12 -16.33 -9.73
CA ASN A 11 -5.31 -16.71 -8.57
C ASN A 11 -4.34 -15.60 -8.16
N THR A 12 -3.84 -14.81 -9.11
CA THR A 12 -2.93 -13.69 -8.87
C THR A 12 -3.64 -12.50 -8.21
N VAL A 13 -4.86 -12.18 -8.64
CA VAL A 13 -5.56 -10.95 -8.21
C VAL A 13 -6.62 -11.17 -7.11
N SER A 14 -6.89 -12.43 -6.76
CA SER A 14 -7.98 -12.78 -5.84
C SER A 14 -7.80 -12.32 -4.41
N LYS A 15 -6.56 -12.16 -3.93
CA LYS A 15 -6.26 -11.84 -2.55
C LYS A 15 -6.24 -10.34 -2.30
N THR A 16 -6.82 -9.91 -1.19
CA THR A 16 -6.95 -8.48 -0.86
C THR A 16 -6.08 -8.09 0.32
N ASN A 17 -5.36 -6.97 0.20
CA ASN A 17 -4.67 -6.37 1.33
C ASN A 17 -5.69 -5.75 2.31
N PRO A 18 -5.74 -6.17 3.58
CA PRO A 18 -6.74 -5.64 4.53
C PRO A 18 -6.68 -4.11 4.72
N LYS A 19 -5.51 -3.49 4.49
CA LYS A 19 -5.32 -2.03 4.62
C LYS A 19 -6.11 -1.20 3.61
N VAL A 20 -6.49 -1.79 2.46
CA VAL A 20 -7.31 -1.11 1.44
C VAL A 20 -8.79 -1.45 1.58
N THR A 21 -9.18 -2.04 2.72
CA THR A 21 -10.58 -2.40 2.99
C THR A 21 -11.12 -1.60 4.17
N LYS A 22 -12.45 -1.45 4.20
CA LYS A 22 -13.17 -0.80 5.29
C LYS A 22 -14.43 -1.60 5.62
N LYS A 23 -14.65 -1.88 6.91
CA LYS A 23 -15.93 -2.42 7.38
C LYS A 23 -17.00 -1.32 7.35
N VAL A 24 -18.11 -1.61 6.70
CA VAL A 24 -19.27 -0.71 6.57
C VAL A 24 -20.46 -1.35 7.26
N LYS A 25 -21.16 -0.56 8.08
CA LYS A 25 -22.40 -0.97 8.76
C LYS A 25 -23.55 -0.12 8.25
N PHE A 26 -24.43 -0.72 7.46
CA PHE A 26 -25.64 -0.07 6.96
C PHE A 26 -26.76 -1.12 6.76
N GLY A 27 -27.56 -1.36 7.80
CA GLY A 27 -28.55 -2.45 7.86
C GLY A 27 -27.91 -3.84 7.96
N ARG A 28 -26.92 -4.12 7.12
CA ARG A 28 -26.00 -5.26 7.18
C ARG A 28 -24.57 -4.78 7.34
N GLU A 29 -23.71 -5.64 7.88
CA GLU A 29 -22.27 -5.43 7.92
C GLU A 29 -21.64 -6.06 6.67
N PHE A 30 -20.76 -5.33 5.99
CA PHE A 30 -20.01 -5.83 4.85
C PHE A 30 -18.64 -5.14 4.74
N THR A 31 -17.73 -5.75 4.00
CA THR A 31 -16.40 -5.20 3.71
C THR A 31 -16.43 -4.47 2.36
N ALA A 32 -16.11 -3.18 2.38
CA ALA A 32 -15.89 -2.39 1.17
C ALA A 32 -14.39 -2.35 0.83
N ILE A 33 -14.06 -2.36 -0.46
CA ILE A 33 -12.69 -2.24 -0.98
C ILE A 33 -12.51 -0.80 -1.50
N ASP A 34 -11.33 -0.22 -1.29
CA ASP A 34 -10.96 1.04 -1.93
C ASP A 34 -10.93 0.87 -3.47
N PRO A 35 -11.79 1.56 -4.23
CA PRO A 35 -11.84 1.40 -5.68
C PRO A 35 -10.51 1.69 -6.38
N HIS A 36 -9.74 2.68 -5.92
CA HIS A 36 -8.46 3.03 -6.54
C HIS A 36 -7.40 1.95 -6.32
N SER A 37 -7.49 1.18 -5.23
CA SER A 37 -6.63 0.00 -5.05
C SER A 37 -6.89 -1.06 -6.12
N GLN A 38 -8.14 -1.22 -6.57
CA GLN A 38 -8.49 -2.15 -7.64
C GLN A 38 -7.95 -1.67 -8.99
N ILE A 39 -8.02 -0.36 -9.27
CA ILE A 39 -7.41 0.25 -10.46
C ILE A 39 -5.88 0.06 -10.45
N MET A 40 -5.25 0.20 -9.28
CA MET A 40 -3.81 -0.05 -9.11
C MET A 40 -3.46 -1.51 -9.42
N CYS A 41 -4.18 -2.47 -8.81
CA CYS A 41 -3.97 -3.90 -9.09
C CYS A 41 -4.19 -4.23 -10.58
N ALA A 42 -5.22 -3.67 -11.21
CA ALA A 42 -5.45 -3.88 -12.65
C ALA A 42 -4.30 -3.31 -13.50
N THR A 43 -3.77 -2.17 -13.10
CA THR A 43 -2.58 -1.56 -13.74
C THR A 43 -1.34 -2.42 -13.57
N GLU A 44 -1.15 -3.08 -12.42
CA GLU A 44 -0.04 -4.01 -12.21
C GLU A 44 -0.11 -5.25 -13.12
N GLN A 45 -1.33 -5.74 -13.40
CA GLN A 45 -1.52 -6.94 -14.24
C GLN A 45 -1.52 -6.64 -15.74
N PHE A 46 -2.13 -5.53 -16.14
CA PHE A 46 -2.40 -5.23 -17.55
C PHE A 46 -1.57 -4.06 -18.09
N GLY A 47 -0.86 -3.33 -17.24
CA GLY A 47 -0.16 -2.10 -17.61
C GLY A 47 -1.05 -0.85 -17.55
N PRO A 48 -0.57 0.31 -18.06
CA PRO A 48 -1.31 1.57 -17.97
C PRO A 48 -2.69 1.53 -18.64
N VAL A 49 -3.64 2.22 -18.02
CA VAL A 49 -4.97 2.46 -18.62
C VAL A 49 -4.82 3.14 -19.98
N GLY A 50 -5.58 2.68 -20.97
CA GLY A 50 -5.52 3.12 -22.36
C GLY A 50 -4.51 2.37 -23.22
N GLN A 51 -3.59 1.60 -22.62
CA GLN A 51 -2.61 0.78 -23.35
C GLN A 51 -2.96 -0.71 -23.27
N GLY A 52 -2.89 -1.30 -22.07
CA GLY A 52 -3.16 -2.73 -21.90
C GLY A 52 -4.55 -3.07 -21.35
N TRP A 53 -5.27 -2.08 -20.83
CA TRP A 53 -6.68 -2.21 -20.46
C TRP A 53 -7.34 -0.84 -20.45
N GLY A 54 -8.66 -0.81 -20.39
CA GLY A 54 -9.41 0.45 -20.28
C GLY A 54 -10.91 0.22 -20.37
N TRP A 55 -11.65 1.30 -20.44
CA TRP A 55 -13.10 1.23 -20.52
C TRP A 55 -13.71 2.38 -21.32
N GLU A 56 -14.97 2.21 -21.70
CA GLU A 56 -15.81 3.25 -22.27
C GLU A 56 -17.18 3.27 -21.59
N VAL A 57 -17.77 4.45 -21.49
CA VAL A 57 -19.18 4.60 -21.08
C VAL A 57 -20.04 4.34 -22.31
N VAL A 58 -20.81 3.26 -22.28
CA VAL A 58 -21.67 2.83 -23.39
C VAL A 58 -23.03 3.50 -23.32
N LYS A 59 -23.57 3.66 -22.11
CA LYS A 59 -24.91 4.19 -21.90
C LYS A 59 -25.05 4.84 -20.54
N GLU A 60 -25.80 5.93 -20.49
CA GLU A 60 -26.22 6.61 -19.26
C GLU A 60 -27.75 6.62 -19.19
N ILE A 61 -28.30 6.39 -18.01
CA ILE A 61 -29.74 6.32 -17.77
C ILE A 61 -30.06 7.14 -16.52
N PHE A 62 -30.86 8.19 -16.72
CA PHE A 62 -31.56 8.87 -15.65
C PHE A 62 -32.89 8.16 -15.46
N THR A 63 -33.06 7.55 -14.29
CA THR A 63 -34.32 6.88 -13.96
C THR A 63 -35.35 7.91 -13.46
N PRO A 64 -36.65 7.57 -13.45
CA PRO A 64 -37.68 8.39 -12.77
C PRO A 64 -37.52 8.41 -11.25
N THR A 65 -36.70 7.53 -10.68
CA THR A 65 -36.37 7.42 -9.26
C THR A 65 -35.05 8.14 -8.96
N ASN A 66 -34.65 8.17 -7.69
CA ASN A 66 -33.37 8.75 -7.26
C ASN A 66 -32.17 7.83 -7.63
N GLU A 67 -32.05 7.48 -8.90
CA GLU A 67 -31.01 6.57 -9.40
C GLU A 67 -30.47 7.05 -10.75
N PHE A 68 -29.15 7.15 -10.82
CA PHE A 68 -28.40 7.29 -12.06
C PHE A 68 -27.68 5.98 -12.33
N ILE A 69 -27.87 5.43 -13.53
CA ILE A 69 -27.32 4.13 -13.94
C ILE A 69 -26.40 4.35 -15.14
N VAL A 70 -25.24 3.71 -15.15
CA VAL A 70 -24.27 3.76 -16.25
C VAL A 70 -23.87 2.35 -16.68
N LEU A 71 -23.79 2.11 -17.98
CA LEU A 71 -23.21 0.91 -18.57
C LEU A 71 -21.76 1.20 -18.96
N VAL A 72 -20.83 0.48 -18.36
CA VAL A 72 -19.42 0.54 -18.72
C VAL A 72 -19.02 -0.72 -19.45
N ARG A 73 -18.30 -0.56 -20.57
CA ARG A 73 -17.61 -1.63 -21.27
C ARG A 73 -16.15 -1.59 -20.89
N LEU A 74 -15.64 -2.68 -20.32
CA LEU A 74 -14.22 -2.83 -19.97
C LEU A 74 -13.56 -3.81 -20.95
N TRP A 75 -12.35 -3.47 -21.40
CA TRP A 75 -11.49 -4.34 -22.18
C TRP A 75 -10.14 -4.53 -21.48
N ALA A 76 -9.53 -5.70 -21.66
CA ALA A 76 -8.19 -6.01 -21.18
C ALA A 76 -7.43 -6.82 -22.23
N GLY A 77 -6.17 -6.50 -22.45
CA GLY A 77 -5.38 -6.98 -23.58
C GLY A 77 -5.71 -6.22 -24.86
N THR A 78 -6.72 -6.67 -25.60
CA THR A 78 -7.15 -6.03 -26.85
C THR A 78 -8.54 -5.43 -26.72
N ARG A 79 -8.85 -4.41 -27.54
CA ARG A 79 -10.13 -3.69 -27.46
C ARG A 79 -11.33 -4.54 -27.88
N GLU A 80 -11.11 -5.63 -28.61
CA GLU A 80 -12.13 -6.58 -29.05
C GLU A 80 -12.55 -7.53 -27.92
N ASN A 81 -11.67 -7.75 -26.93
CA ASN A 81 -11.94 -8.59 -25.77
C ASN A 81 -12.54 -7.75 -24.65
N PHE A 82 -13.85 -7.48 -24.77
CA PHE A 82 -14.59 -6.67 -23.81
C PHE A 82 -15.81 -7.39 -23.25
N TYR A 83 -16.29 -6.87 -22.13
CA TYR A 83 -17.58 -7.19 -21.54
C TYR A 83 -18.12 -5.95 -20.82
N GLU A 84 -19.38 -5.99 -20.42
CA GLU A 84 -20.09 -4.82 -19.92
C GLU A 84 -20.70 -5.10 -18.54
N GLN A 85 -20.70 -4.08 -17.68
CA GLN A 85 -21.42 -4.09 -16.42
C GLN A 85 -22.05 -2.74 -16.09
N TRP A 86 -23.10 -2.84 -15.27
CA TRP A 86 -23.88 -1.70 -14.82
C TRP A 86 -23.39 -1.20 -13.47
N GLY A 87 -23.20 0.11 -13.39
CA GLY A 87 -23.00 0.83 -12.13
C GLY A 87 -24.19 1.71 -11.80
N GLN A 88 -24.35 2.01 -10.52
CA GLN A 88 -25.46 2.81 -10.02
C GLN A 88 -25.01 3.77 -8.92
N ALA A 89 -25.60 4.96 -8.89
CA ALA A 89 -25.53 5.87 -7.75
C ALA A 89 -26.84 6.64 -7.55
N GLY A 90 -27.05 7.15 -6.34
CA GLY A 90 -28.14 8.09 -6.08
C GLY A 90 -27.91 9.42 -6.80
N LEU A 91 -28.94 9.95 -7.46
CA LEU A 91 -28.89 11.24 -8.15
C LEU A 91 -28.94 12.43 -7.15
N TYR A 92 -29.55 12.22 -5.99
CA TYR A 92 -29.75 13.17 -4.92
C TYR A 92 -29.25 12.60 -3.59
N ILE A 93 -28.69 13.47 -2.75
CA ILE A 93 -28.14 13.09 -1.44
C ILE A 93 -29.25 13.03 -0.37
N ASP A 94 -30.34 13.78 -0.56
CA ASP A 94 -31.48 13.84 0.33
C ASP A 94 -32.66 12.99 -0.17
N LYS A 95 -33.55 12.61 0.75
CA LYS A 95 -34.73 11.79 0.43
C LYS A 95 -35.83 12.55 -0.31
N ASN A 96 -35.79 13.88 -0.31
CA ASN A 96 -36.81 14.73 -0.93
C ASN A 96 -36.42 15.12 -2.36
N ASP A 97 -35.31 14.56 -2.89
CA ASP A 97 -34.79 14.82 -4.22
C ASP A 97 -34.59 16.33 -4.52
N THR A 98 -34.16 17.10 -3.52
CA THR A 98 -33.94 18.55 -3.65
C THR A 98 -32.48 18.92 -3.85
N ARG A 99 -31.55 18.07 -3.39
CA ARG A 99 -30.11 18.33 -3.39
C ARG A 99 -29.38 17.27 -4.19
N LYS A 100 -29.11 17.60 -5.46
CA LYS A 100 -28.36 16.75 -6.38
C LYS A 100 -26.97 16.41 -5.82
N ASP A 101 -26.55 15.17 -6.00
CA ASP A 101 -25.22 14.70 -5.65
C ASP A 101 -24.24 15.04 -6.77
N GLY A 102 -23.38 16.05 -6.59
CA GLY A 102 -22.41 16.45 -7.63
C GLY A 102 -21.45 15.33 -8.08
N ASP A 103 -21.35 14.23 -7.32
CA ASP A 103 -20.51 13.08 -7.62
C ASP A 103 -21.30 11.85 -8.12
N PHE A 104 -22.61 11.94 -8.37
CA PHE A 104 -23.44 10.78 -8.77
C PHE A 104 -22.83 10.02 -9.95
N ALA A 105 -22.41 10.72 -11.00
CA ALA A 105 -21.90 10.10 -12.22
C ALA A 105 -20.54 9.41 -11.97
N LYS A 106 -19.69 10.04 -11.15
CA LYS A 106 -18.39 9.47 -10.75
C LYS A 106 -18.60 8.19 -9.93
N LYS A 107 -19.51 8.23 -8.96
CA LYS A 107 -19.85 7.06 -8.11
C LYS A 107 -20.38 5.91 -8.93
N ALA A 108 -21.34 6.16 -9.83
CA ALA A 108 -21.92 5.14 -10.69
C ALA A 108 -20.86 4.56 -11.65
N THR A 109 -20.01 5.40 -12.24
CA THR A 109 -18.94 4.95 -13.14
C THR A 109 -17.91 4.09 -12.40
N THR A 110 -17.49 4.52 -11.21
CA THR A 110 -16.59 3.75 -10.35
C THR A 110 -17.21 2.40 -9.97
N ASP A 111 -18.49 2.37 -9.58
CA ASP A 111 -19.21 1.13 -9.27
C ASP A 111 -19.26 0.17 -10.48
N ALA A 112 -19.50 0.68 -11.69
CA ALA A 112 -19.48 -0.13 -12.91
C ALA A 112 -18.09 -0.72 -13.19
N ILE A 113 -17.03 0.08 -13.06
CA ILE A 113 -15.64 -0.36 -13.30
C ILE A 113 -15.23 -1.42 -12.30
N THR A 114 -15.48 -1.22 -11.00
CA THR A 114 -15.11 -2.20 -9.97
C THR A 114 -15.91 -3.48 -10.08
N LYS A 115 -17.18 -3.42 -10.52
CA LYS A 115 -17.96 -4.61 -10.92
C LYS A 115 -17.37 -5.32 -12.12
N CYS A 116 -16.90 -4.59 -13.14
CA CYS A 116 -16.18 -5.24 -14.23
C CYS A 116 -14.96 -5.98 -13.69
N LEU A 117 -14.11 -5.31 -12.90
CA LEU A 117 -12.88 -5.91 -12.35
C LEU A 117 -13.16 -7.15 -11.48
N SER A 118 -14.25 -7.17 -10.70
CA SER A 118 -14.57 -8.33 -9.87
C SER A 118 -14.82 -9.60 -10.70
N TYR A 119 -15.31 -9.48 -11.95
CA TYR A 119 -15.51 -10.63 -12.85
C TYR A 119 -14.19 -11.22 -13.36
N LEU A 120 -13.11 -10.44 -13.36
CA LEU A 120 -11.74 -10.93 -13.65
C LEU A 120 -11.05 -11.53 -12.41
N GLY A 121 -11.71 -11.48 -11.25
CA GLY A 121 -11.24 -12.05 -9.99
C GLY A 121 -10.55 -11.05 -9.06
N PHE A 122 -10.49 -9.76 -9.40
CA PHE A 122 -9.86 -8.77 -8.53
C PHE A 122 -10.59 -8.72 -7.19
N ASN A 123 -9.84 -8.96 -6.11
CA ASN A 123 -10.35 -8.98 -4.73
C ASN A 123 -11.47 -10.02 -4.49
N ALA A 124 -11.46 -11.12 -5.25
CA ALA A 124 -12.49 -12.15 -5.18
C ALA A 124 -12.70 -12.70 -3.76
N ASP A 125 -11.68 -12.73 -2.91
CA ASP A 125 -11.80 -13.21 -1.53
C ASP A 125 -12.78 -12.40 -0.67
N VAL A 126 -12.92 -11.10 -0.91
CA VAL A 126 -13.93 -10.25 -0.26
C VAL A 126 -15.32 -10.64 -0.74
N PHE A 127 -15.52 -10.77 -2.06
CA PHE A 127 -16.82 -11.12 -2.65
C PHE A 127 -17.27 -12.55 -2.33
N LEU A 128 -16.31 -13.45 -2.08
CA LEU A 128 -16.53 -14.81 -1.62
C LEU A 128 -16.74 -14.91 -0.10
N GLY A 129 -16.82 -13.78 0.62
CA GLY A 129 -17.13 -13.73 2.05
C GLY A 129 -15.97 -14.12 2.98
N LYS A 130 -14.75 -14.33 2.46
CA LYS A 130 -13.61 -14.73 3.31
C LYS A 130 -13.22 -13.66 4.32
N PHE A 131 -13.48 -12.39 4.00
CA PHE A 131 -13.23 -11.25 4.87
C PHE A 131 -14.19 -11.14 6.08
N ASP A 132 -15.16 -12.04 6.19
CA ASP A 132 -16.00 -12.16 7.39
C ASP A 132 -15.36 -13.07 8.45
N ASP A 133 -14.32 -13.84 8.08
CA ASP A 133 -13.51 -14.63 9.01
C ASP A 133 -12.28 -13.84 9.49
N ASN A 134 -12.25 -13.53 10.79
CA ASN A 134 -11.13 -12.84 11.42
C ASN A 134 -9.79 -13.58 11.28
N LYS A 135 -9.78 -14.92 11.23
CA LYS A 135 -8.55 -15.69 11.03
C LYS A 135 -8.00 -15.46 9.63
N TYR A 136 -8.86 -15.49 8.62
CA TYR A 136 -8.47 -15.20 7.24
C TYR A 136 -7.94 -13.76 7.10
N VAL A 137 -8.59 -12.78 7.74
CA VAL A 137 -8.10 -11.39 7.74
C VAL A 137 -6.71 -11.29 8.37
N GLN A 138 -6.46 -11.97 9.49
CA GLN A 138 -5.13 -12.01 10.13
C GLN A 138 -4.07 -12.67 9.22
N GLU A 139 -4.42 -13.72 8.48
CA GLU A 139 -3.53 -14.33 7.49
C GLU A 139 -3.16 -13.35 6.38
N MET A 140 -4.14 -12.60 5.86
CA MET A 140 -3.90 -11.56 4.85
C MET A 140 -3.06 -10.41 5.41
N GLU A 141 -3.25 -10.02 6.67
CA GLU A 141 -2.40 -9.01 7.33
C GLU A 141 -0.93 -9.45 7.39
N GLN A 142 -0.67 -10.74 7.63
CA GLN A 142 0.70 -11.28 7.60
C GLN A 142 1.24 -11.40 6.17
N GLU A 143 0.42 -11.84 5.21
CA GLU A 143 0.82 -11.99 3.81
C GLU A 143 1.22 -10.65 3.18
N PHE A 144 0.45 -9.61 3.43
CA PHE A 144 0.69 -8.26 2.91
C PHE A 144 1.56 -7.39 3.84
N LYS A 145 2.14 -7.98 4.90
CA LYS A 145 3.10 -7.28 5.74
C LYS A 145 4.34 -6.95 4.90
N PRO A 146 4.81 -5.69 4.86
CA PRO A 146 6.02 -5.34 4.14
C PRO A 146 7.16 -6.22 4.65
N LYS A 147 7.78 -6.98 3.74
CA LYS A 147 9.00 -7.71 4.09
C LYS A 147 10.04 -6.67 4.47
N ALA A 148 10.63 -6.81 5.66
CA ALA A 148 11.71 -5.94 6.08
C ALA A 148 12.77 -5.94 4.96
N PRO A 149 13.38 -4.78 4.63
CA PRO A 149 14.44 -4.74 3.64
C PRO A 149 15.47 -5.80 4.01
N VAL A 150 15.77 -6.69 3.06
CA VAL A 150 16.77 -7.74 3.26
C VAL A 150 18.13 -7.04 3.28
N ILE A 151 18.60 -6.73 4.48
CA ILE A 151 19.93 -6.18 4.68
C ILE A 151 20.93 -7.33 4.48
N SER A 152 21.91 -7.14 3.61
CA SER A 152 22.94 -8.16 3.38
C SER A 152 23.70 -8.43 4.69
N LYS A 153 24.09 -9.68 4.94
CA LYS A 153 24.92 -10.04 6.12
C LYS A 153 26.21 -9.22 6.19
N ASP A 154 26.77 -8.89 5.04
CA ASP A 154 27.94 -8.01 4.90
C ASP A 154 27.67 -6.60 5.44
N LEU A 155 26.52 -6.01 5.11
CA LEU A 155 26.14 -4.70 5.63
C LEU A 155 25.92 -4.73 7.15
N VAL A 156 25.32 -5.82 7.67
CA VAL A 156 25.16 -6.02 9.12
C VAL A 156 26.52 -6.08 9.83
N GLY A 157 27.49 -6.80 9.26
CA GLY A 157 28.87 -6.86 9.78
C GLY A 157 29.51 -5.48 9.84
N LYS A 158 29.49 -4.74 8.72
CA LYS A 158 30.04 -3.38 8.62
C LYS A 158 29.43 -2.40 9.62
N VAL A 159 28.11 -2.49 9.84
CA VAL A 159 27.42 -1.66 10.86
C VAL A 159 27.87 -2.02 12.27
N GLY A 160 28.07 -3.31 12.56
CA GLY A 160 28.57 -3.77 13.87
C GLY A 160 30.02 -3.36 14.14
N ASP A 161 30.88 -3.45 13.13
CA ASP A 161 32.29 -3.07 13.26
C ASP A 161 32.44 -1.56 13.46
N LEU A 162 31.67 -0.76 12.72
CA LEU A 162 31.67 0.70 12.90
C LEU A 162 31.11 1.11 14.27
N ALA A 163 30.11 0.41 14.78
CA ALA A 163 29.58 0.67 16.13
C ALA A 163 30.66 0.46 17.21
N LYS A 164 31.47 -0.60 17.09
CA LYS A 164 32.62 -0.82 17.99
C LYS A 164 33.68 0.27 17.82
N ALA A 165 33.99 0.66 16.58
CA ALA A 165 34.95 1.74 16.33
C ALA A 165 34.54 3.06 17.01
N TYR A 166 33.24 3.39 17.04
CA TYR A 166 32.75 4.53 17.81
C TYR A 166 32.87 4.34 19.32
N GLN A 167 32.71 3.12 19.84
CA GLN A 167 32.93 2.85 21.26
C GLN A 167 34.39 3.07 21.66
N ASP A 168 35.34 2.72 20.79
CA ASP A 168 36.78 2.83 21.02
C ASP A 168 37.36 4.23 20.73
N ALA A 169 36.59 5.10 20.06
CA ALA A 169 37.01 6.46 19.74
C ALA A 169 37.14 7.33 21.00
N ASN A 170 38.30 7.97 21.16
CA ASN A 170 38.67 8.73 22.35
C ASN A 170 38.82 10.24 22.13
N ASP A 171 38.77 10.70 20.88
CA ASP A 171 38.85 12.12 20.52
C ASP A 171 37.92 12.46 19.33
N MET A 172 37.67 13.76 19.12
CA MET A 172 36.75 14.24 18.09
C MET A 172 37.29 14.01 16.67
N ALA A 173 38.61 14.00 16.49
CA ALA A 173 39.21 13.78 15.17
C ALA A 173 38.97 12.34 14.68
N GLN A 174 39.05 11.35 15.58
CA GLN A 174 38.70 9.96 15.31
C GLN A 174 37.21 9.80 14.96
N ILE A 175 36.33 10.47 15.71
CA ILE A 175 34.88 10.44 15.45
C ILE A 175 34.56 11.05 14.08
N ASP A 176 35.16 12.20 13.75
CA ASP A 176 34.96 12.87 12.47
C ASP A 176 35.51 12.06 11.31
N GLN A 177 36.67 11.42 11.48
CA GLN A 177 37.25 10.52 10.50
C GLN A 177 36.32 9.32 10.22
N LEU A 178 35.87 8.61 11.27
CA LEU A 178 34.96 7.47 11.14
C LEU A 178 33.66 7.86 10.42
N THR A 179 33.12 9.04 10.74
CA THR A 179 31.88 9.56 10.16
C THR A 179 32.05 9.91 8.67
N ASN A 180 33.20 10.48 8.30
CA ASN A 180 33.50 10.84 6.93
C ASN A 180 33.78 9.62 6.05
N GLU A 181 34.58 8.67 6.53
CA GLU A 181 34.91 7.42 5.81
C GLU A 181 33.68 6.56 5.55
N HIS A 182 32.72 6.57 6.47
CA HIS A 182 31.50 5.75 6.39
C HIS A 182 30.26 6.55 6.01
N LYS A 183 30.43 7.73 5.40
CA LYS A 183 29.33 8.63 5.03
C LYS A 183 28.27 7.97 4.14
N GLU A 184 28.69 7.15 3.18
CA GLU A 184 27.78 6.40 2.31
C GLU A 184 27.02 5.30 3.08
N LEU A 185 27.70 4.62 4.00
CA LEU A 185 27.07 3.65 4.89
C LEU A 185 26.00 4.33 5.75
N PHE A 186 26.32 5.47 6.37
CA PHE A 186 25.36 6.30 7.12
C PHE A 186 24.18 6.76 6.27
N ALA A 187 24.42 7.17 5.02
CA ALA A 187 23.37 7.61 4.10
C ALA A 187 22.46 6.46 3.63
N SER A 188 23.04 5.27 3.43
CA SER A 188 22.31 4.04 3.08
C SER A 188 21.48 3.50 4.24
N VAL A 189 21.89 3.82 5.46
CA VAL A 189 21.25 3.47 6.72
C VAL A 189 20.15 4.49 7.08
N LYS A 190 19.10 4.54 6.25
CA LYS A 190 17.84 5.24 6.60
C LYS A 190 16.95 4.34 7.46
N PRO A 191 16.18 4.92 8.40
CA PRO A 191 15.87 4.29 9.69
C PRO A 191 14.79 3.23 9.55
N PHE A 192 15.11 1.94 9.64
CA PHE A 192 14.06 0.92 9.76
C PHE A 192 14.48 -0.38 10.45
N THR A 193 15.66 -0.44 11.08
CA THR A 193 16.10 -1.66 11.79
C THR A 193 16.81 -1.38 13.12
N GLU A 194 16.74 -2.33 14.05
CA GLU A 194 17.31 -2.24 15.40
C GLU A 194 18.83 -1.98 15.39
N GLN A 195 19.56 -2.58 14.46
CA GLN A 195 21.01 -2.40 14.30
C GLN A 195 21.38 -0.98 13.88
N THR A 196 20.57 -0.37 13.01
CA THR A 196 20.80 1.02 12.56
C THR A 196 20.50 2.05 13.64
N ASN A 197 19.53 1.75 14.50
CA ASN A 197 19.26 2.54 15.70
C ASN A 197 20.38 2.41 16.72
N GLN A 198 20.97 1.22 16.86
CA GLN A 198 22.13 1.00 17.72
C GLN A 198 23.34 1.84 17.28
N LEU A 199 23.72 1.79 16.00
CA LEU A 199 24.86 2.57 15.48
C LEU A 199 24.71 4.08 15.76
N ARG A 200 23.50 4.63 15.57
CA ARG A 200 23.23 6.05 15.86
C ARG A 200 23.35 6.38 17.35
N ARG A 201 22.96 5.47 18.23
CA ARG A 201 23.12 5.62 19.69
C ARG A 201 24.60 5.61 20.08
N GLU A 202 25.38 4.70 19.51
CA GLU A 202 26.83 4.62 19.77
C GLU A 202 27.55 5.88 19.28
N TYR A 203 27.25 6.36 18.07
CA TYR A 203 27.76 7.64 17.58
C TYR A 203 27.43 8.81 18.54
N ALA A 204 26.16 8.95 18.93
CA ALA A 204 25.73 10.02 19.83
C ALA A 204 26.40 9.92 21.22
N SER A 205 26.60 8.69 21.72
CA SER A 205 27.26 8.42 22.99
C SER A 205 28.74 8.78 22.91
N ALA A 206 29.44 8.35 21.86
CA ALA A 206 30.85 8.64 21.64
C ALA A 206 31.10 10.15 21.59
N LYS A 207 30.30 10.88 20.80
CA LYS A 207 30.39 12.35 20.69
C LYS A 207 30.21 13.03 22.05
N LYS A 208 29.18 12.65 22.80
CA LYS A 208 28.91 13.22 24.14
C LYS A 208 30.03 12.93 25.14
N ARG A 209 30.63 11.73 25.11
CA ARG A 209 31.76 11.37 25.99
C ARG A 209 32.97 12.27 25.74
N VAL A 210 33.34 12.47 24.48
CA VAL A 210 34.51 13.28 24.12
C VAL A 210 34.26 14.75 24.46
N GLU A 211 33.08 15.29 24.14
CA GLU A 211 32.70 16.67 24.49
C GLU A 211 32.75 16.92 26.01
N MET A 212 32.44 15.93 26.84
CA MET A 212 32.54 16.01 28.31
C MET A 212 33.99 15.94 28.82
N ASN A 213 34.87 15.21 28.13
CA ASN A 213 36.30 15.14 28.49
C ASN A 213 37.06 16.42 28.11
N ASP A 214 36.69 17.08 27.01
CA ASP A 214 37.31 18.33 26.55
C ASP A 214 36.85 19.56 27.34
N ASN A 215 35.75 19.46 28.09
CA ASN A 215 35.23 20.55 28.91
C ASN A 215 34.73 20.03 30.28
N PRO A 216 35.65 19.62 31.18
CA PRO A 216 35.27 19.13 32.50
C PRO A 216 34.54 20.24 33.24
N GLN A 217 33.30 19.99 33.66
CA GLN A 217 32.56 20.97 34.48
C GLN A 217 33.41 21.33 35.70
N PRO A 218 33.47 22.63 36.09
CA PRO A 218 34.18 23.02 37.30
C PRO A 218 33.60 22.23 38.47
N GLN A 219 34.44 21.49 39.18
CA GLN A 219 34.04 20.85 40.43
C GLN A 219 33.55 21.96 41.37
N ALA A 220 32.27 21.90 41.74
CA ALA A 220 31.71 22.79 42.74
C ALA A 220 32.47 22.56 44.06
N ALA A 221 33.23 23.58 44.46
CA ALA A 221 33.87 23.67 45.76
C ALA A 221 32.86 24.03 46.85
#